data_AF-A0A6S7KL93-F1
#
_entry.id   AF-A0A6S7KL93-F1
#
_cell.length_a   1.000
_cell.length_b   1.000
_cell.length_c   1.000
_cell.angle_alpha   90.00
_cell.angle_beta   90.00
_cell.angle_gamma   90.00
#
_symmetry.space_group_name_H-M   'P 1'
#
loop_
_entity.id
_entity.type
_entity.pdbx_description
1 polymer ?
#
loop_
_entity_poly.entity_id
_entity_poly.type
_entity_poly.pdbx_seq_one_letter_code
_entity_poly.pdbx_strand_id
1 'polypeptide(L)' 'MPGKVKVRIVSARGLPVMDRSSDLADAFAEVKLGNMVYKTEVCKKSLNPIWNSDWYRFE' A
#
# COMPACT_ATOMS: atom_id res chain seq x y z
N MET A 1 -12.17 13.20 23.60
CA MET A 1 -12.12 13.88 22.28
C MET A 1 -11.78 12.81 21.24
N PRO A 2 -12.55 12.66 20.15
CA PRO A 2 -12.18 11.73 19.08
C PRO A 2 -10.86 12.17 18.45
N GLY A 3 -9.93 11.24 18.28
CA GLY A 3 -8.65 11.48 17.58
C GLY A 3 -8.83 11.29 16.08
N LYS A 4 -8.13 12.08 15.26
CA LYS A 4 -8.10 11.93 13.80
C LYS A 4 -6.84 11.18 13.39
N VAL A 5 -6.97 10.19 12.50
CA VAL A 5 -5.83 9.45 11.96
C VAL A 5 -5.73 9.71 10.46
N LYS A 6 -4.53 10.04 9.98
CA LYS A 6 -4.24 10.17 8.55
C LYS A 6 -3.07 9.27 8.19
N VAL A 7 -3.21 8.51 7.12
CA VAL A 7 -2.19 7.57 6.64
C VAL A 7 -1.84 7.91 5.21
N ARG A 8 -0.55 7.95 4.90
CA ARG A 8 -0.02 8.08 3.55
C ARG A 8 0.92 6.92 3.30
N ILE A 9 0.71 6.21 2.20
CA ILE A 9 1.55 5.08 1.82
C ILE A 9 2.53 5.55 0.76
N VAL A 10 3.80 5.60 1.14
CA VAL A 10 4.88 6.12 0.27
C VAL A 10 5.41 4.99 -0.60
N SER A 11 5.98 3.95 0.00
CA SER A 11 6.63 2.85 -0.71
C SER A 11 6.78 1.60 0.17
N ALA A 12 7.11 0.48 -0.46
CA ALA A 12 7.65 -0.71 0.20
C ALA A 12 9.02 -1.04 -0.38
N ARG A 13 9.78 -1.91 0.31
CA ARG A 13 11.13 -2.31 -0.09
C ARG A 13 11.35 -3.78 0.20
N GLY A 14 12.00 -4.49 -0.74
CA GLY A 14 12.41 -5.88 -0.56
C GLY A 14 11.22 -6.83 -0.41
N LEU A 15 10.16 -6.62 -1.18
CA LEU A 15 9.05 -7.58 -1.22
C LEU A 15 9.55 -8.94 -1.73
N PRO A 16 8.94 -10.05 -1.28
CA PRO A 16 9.24 -11.36 -1.80
C PRO A 16 8.83 -11.48 -3.27
N VAL A 17 9.55 -12.30 -4.03
CA VAL A 17 9.18 -12.67 -5.39
C VAL A 17 7.87 -13.45 -5.35
N MET A 18 6.85 -12.95 -6.05
CA MET A 18 5.53 -13.58 -6.16
C MET A 18 5.27 -14.14 -7.56
N ASP A 19 6.01 -13.67 -8.57
CA ASP A 19 6.01 -14.22 -9.92
C ASP A 19 7.42 -14.70 -10.28
N ARG A 20 7.58 -16.03 -10.36
CA ARG A 20 8.86 -16.68 -10.70
C ARG A 20 9.30 -16.45 -12.15
N SER A 21 8.39 -16.05 -13.04
CA SER A 21 8.74 -15.79 -14.44
C SER A 21 9.41 -14.43 -14.63
N SER A 22 9.07 -13.46 -13.79
CA SER A 22 9.64 -12.11 -13.83
C SER A 22 10.59 -11.81 -12.69
N ASP A 23 10.70 -12.69 -11.68
CA ASP A 23 11.40 -12.47 -10.40
C ASP A 23 10.91 -11.21 -9.66
N LEU A 24 9.64 -10.83 -9.87
CA LEU A 24 9.05 -9.60 -9.34
C LEU A 24 7.70 -9.88 -8.64
N ALA A 25 7.02 -8.82 -8.24
CA ALA A 25 5.70 -8.88 -7.62
C ALA A 25 4.80 -7.75 -8.16
N ASP A 26 3.50 -8.04 -8.25
CA ASP A 26 2.46 -7.03 -8.42
C ASP A 26 1.89 -6.73 -7.03
N ALA A 27 2.06 -5.49 -6.54
CA ALA A 27 1.81 -5.15 -5.15
C ALA A 27 0.86 -3.96 -4.98
N PHE A 28 -0.04 -4.05 -4.01
CA PHE A 28 -0.81 -2.93 -3.46
C PHE A 28 -0.79 -3.00 -1.93
N ALA A 29 -1.06 -1.89 -1.26
CA ALA A 29 -1.21 -1.83 0.18
C ALA A 29 -2.67 -1.55 0.56
N GLU A 30 -3.15 -2.22 1.62
CA GLU A 30 -4.46 -1.99 2.24
C GLU A 30 -4.26 -1.42 3.64
N VAL A 31 -5.03 -0.38 4.00
CA VAL A 31 -5.06 0.18 5.36
C VAL A 31 -6.49 0.14 5.86
N LYS A 32 -6.68 -0.41 7.06
CA LYS A 32 -7.98 -0.59 7.69
C LYS A 32 -8.00 -0.02 9.10
N LEU A 33 -9.03 0.77 9.42
CA LEU A 33 -9.34 1.19 10.78
C LEU A 33 -10.85 0.96 11.02
N GLY A 34 -11.17 0.04 11.91
CA GLY A 34 -12.55 -0.41 12.12
C GLY A 34 -13.16 -0.96 10.82
N ASN A 35 -14.24 -0.33 10.36
CA ASN A 35 -14.95 -0.71 9.13
C ASN A 35 -14.48 0.04 7.88
N MET A 36 -13.59 1.03 8.03
CA MET A 36 -13.08 1.83 6.92
C MET A 36 -11.82 1.19 6.34
N VAL A 37 -11.79 1.03 5.02
CA VAL A 37 -10.70 0.39 4.28
C VAL A 37 -10.30 1.26 3.10
N TYR A 38 -9.00 1.46 2.92
CA TYR A 38 -8.42 2.11 1.76
C TYR A 38 -7.37 1.21 1.10
N LYS A 39 -7.23 1.33 -0.21
CA LYS A 39 -6.24 0.61 -1.02
C LYS A 39 -5.48 1.57 -1.91
N THR A 40 -4.21 1.26 -2.16
CA THR A 40 -3.45 1.88 -3.23
C THR A 40 -3.78 1.23 -4.57
N GLU A 41 -3.37 1.89 -5.65
CA GLU A 41 -3.24 1.23 -6.95
C GLU A 41 -2.23 0.07 -6.89
N VAL A 42 -2.36 -0.85 -7.83
CA VAL A 42 -1.41 -1.95 -8.00
C VAL A 42 -0.17 -1.45 -8.73
N CYS A 43 0.98 -1.52 -8.07
CA CYS A 43 2.28 -1.34 -8.69
C CYS A 43 2.73 -2.68 -9.27
N LYS A 44 2.82 -2.77 -10.59
CA LYS A 44 3.18 -4.01 -11.27
C LYS A 44 4.68 -4.22 -11.33
N LYS A 45 5.12 -5.48 -11.27
CA LYS A 45 6.49 -5.93 -11.53
C LYS A 45 7.55 -5.12 -10.76
N SER A 46 7.40 -5.03 -9.44
CA SER A 46 8.39 -4.37 -8.58
C SER A 46 8.46 -5.02 -7.20
N LEU A 47 9.69 -5.28 -6.73
CA LEU A 47 9.94 -5.64 -5.32
C LEU A 47 10.08 -4.40 -4.42
N ASN A 48 10.10 -3.20 -5.01
CA ASN A 48 10.27 -1.93 -4.33
C ASN A 48 9.23 -0.91 -4.83
N PRO A 49 7.93 -1.19 -4.69
CA PRO A 49 6.88 -0.34 -5.23
C PRO A 49 6.87 1.03 -4.55
N ILE A 50 6.57 2.06 -5.33
CA ILE A 50 6.38 3.43 -4.85
C ILE A 50 4.97 3.85 -5.27
N TRP A 51 4.11 4.10 -4.29
CA TRP A 51 2.73 4.54 -4.53
C TRP A 51 2.58 6.05 -4.36
N ASN A 52 3.29 6.63 -3.39
CA ASN A 52 3.15 8.05 -3.04
C ASN A 52 1.67 8.48 -2.94
N SER A 53 0.85 7.68 -2.25
CA SER A 53 -0.59 7.89 -2.20
C SER A 53 -0.97 9.28 -1.68
N ASP A 54 -2.21 9.67 -1.92
CA ASP A 54 -2.86 10.73 -1.14
C ASP A 54 -3.03 10.30 0.32
N TRP A 55 -3.43 11.27 1.16
CA TRP A 55 -3.75 11.00 2.55
C TRP A 55 -5.10 10.29 2.68
N TYR A 56 -5.08 9.05 3.14
CA TYR A 56 -6.25 8.36 3.65
C TYR A 56 -6.61 8.92 5.02
N ARG A 57 -7.86 9.33 5.21
CA ARG A 57 -8.32 9.98 6.44
C ARG A 57 -9.34 9.08 7.11
N PHE A 58 -9.07 8.74 8.37
CA PHE A 58 -9.99 8.04 9.23
C PHE A 58 -10.51 9.02 10.27
N GLU A 59 -11.82 9.23 10.24
CA GLU A 59 -12.56 10.21 11.08
C GLU A 59 -13.51 9.50 12.04
#